data_AF-A0A920V8X1-F1
#
_entry.id   AF-A0A920V8X1-F1
#
_cell.length_a   1.000
_cell.length_b   1.000
_cell.length_c   1.000
_cell.angle_alpha   90.00
_cell.angle_beta   90.00
_cell.angle_gamma   90.00
#
_symmetry.space_group_name_H-M   'P 1'
#
loop_
_entity.id
_entity.type
_entity.pdbx_description
1 polymer ?
#
loop_
_entity_poly.entity_id
_entity_poly.type
_entity_poly.pdbx_seq_one_letter_code
_entity_poly.pdbx_strand_id
1 'polypeptide(L)'
;MKDSIINKLKIIKEQYHSIGKQLSDEATQKNNKLMVELSKELSRIEPVVKLFEEYSTLIMKKRMLQISLMKKMMNFKHWLKKK
;
A
#
# COMPACT_ATOMS: atom_id res chain seq x y z
N MET A 1 5.47 2.29 -12.69
CA MET A 1 4.53 1.17 -12.93
C MET A 1 3.35 1.74 -13.71
N LYS A 2 2.76 0.99 -14.66
CA LYS A 2 1.59 1.48 -15.41
C LYS A 2 0.41 1.67 -14.45
N ASP A 3 -0.37 2.72 -14.63
CA ASP A 3 -1.52 3.04 -13.75
C ASP A 3 -2.57 1.91 -13.74
N SER A 4 -2.73 1.21 -14.86
CA SER A 4 -3.60 0.03 -14.96
C SER A 4 -3.21 -1.10 -14.00
N ILE A 5 -1.91 -1.27 -13.72
CA ILE A 5 -1.43 -2.27 -12.76
C ILE A 5 -1.65 -1.77 -11.33
N ILE A 6 -1.39 -0.49 -11.07
CA ILE A 6 -1.61 0.13 -9.75
C ILE A 6 -3.09 0.03 -9.35
N ASN A 7 -4.01 0.28 -10.28
CA ASN A 7 -5.44 0.17 -10.01
C ASN A 7 -5.86 -1.26 -9.69
N LYS A 8 -5.34 -2.25 -10.42
CA LYS A 8 -5.58 -3.67 -10.11
C LYS A 8 -5.06 -4.05 -8.71
N LEU A 9 -3.88 -3.58 -8.34
CA LEU A 9 -3.28 -3.85 -7.03
C LEU A 9 -4.06 -3.19 -5.88
N LYS A 10 -4.66 -2.00 -6.11
CA LYS A 10 -5.58 -1.38 -5.14
C LYS A 10 -6.82 -2.23 -4.90
N ILE A 11 -7.45 -2.74 -5.97
CA ILE A 11 -8.61 -3.64 -5.86
C ILE A 11 -8.24 -4.90 -5.06
N ILE A 12 -7.09 -5.51 -5.35
CA ILE A 12 -6.62 -6.70 -4.62
C ILE A 12 -6.38 -6.37 -3.13
N LYS A 13 -5.84 -5.19 -2.82
CA LYS A 13 -5.68 -4.74 -1.43
C LYS A 13 -7.02 -4.53 -0.72
N GLU A 14 -8.00 -3.95 -1.39
CA GLU A 14 -9.36 -3.78 -0.85
C GLU A 14 -10.01 -5.14 -0.56
N GLN A 15 -9.88 -6.09 -1.49
CA GLN A 15 -10.34 -7.47 -1.31
C GLN A 15 -9.67 -8.13 -0.10
N TYR A 16 -8.36 -7.98 0.06
CA TYR A 16 -7.63 -8.49 1.22
C TYR A 16 -8.19 -7.98 2.56
N HIS A 17 -8.44 -6.67 2.67
CA HIS A 17 -9.06 -6.12 3.88
C HIS A 17 -10.50 -6.59 4.07
N SER A 18 -11.28 -6.73 2.99
CA SER A 18 -12.64 -7.24 3.05
C SER A 18 -12.70 -8.67 3.57
N ILE A 19 -11.81 -9.55 3.08
CA ILE A 19 -11.72 -10.95 3.53
C ILE A 19 -11.31 -11.02 4.99
N GLY A 20 -10.32 -10.22 5.42
CA GLY A 20 -9.94 -10.14 6.84
C GLY A 20 -11.08 -9.68 7.75
N LYS A 21 -11.92 -8.76 7.28
CA LYS A 21 -13.12 -8.33 8.00
C LYS A 21 -14.17 -9.44 8.06
N GLN A 22 -14.41 -10.15 6.96
CA GLN A 22 -15.36 -11.27 6.90
C GLN A 22 -14.94 -12.41 7.84
N LEU A 23 -13.65 -12.74 7.91
CA LEU A 23 -13.12 -13.75 8.84
C LEU A 23 -13.33 -13.38 10.32
N SER A 24 -13.48 -12.09 10.61
CA SER A 24 -13.76 -11.58 11.95
C SER A 24 -15.26 -11.57 12.30
N ASP A 25 -16.15 -11.87 11.35
CA ASP A 25 -17.59 -11.90 11.54
C ASP A 25 -18.07 -13.22 12.18
N GLU A 26 -19.02 -13.14 13.12
CA GLU A 26 -19.56 -14.30 13.82
C GLU A 26 -20.24 -15.29 12.87
N ALA A 27 -20.95 -14.79 11.85
CA ALA A 27 -21.63 -15.65 10.88
C ALA A 27 -20.62 -16.48 10.08
N THR A 28 -19.48 -15.87 9.73
CA THR A 28 -18.38 -16.56 9.07
C THR A 28 -17.69 -17.55 10.00
N GLN A 29 -17.40 -17.17 11.25
CA GLN A 29 -16.74 -18.05 12.22
C GLN A 29 -17.55 -19.30 12.54
N LYS A 30 -18.89 -19.21 12.52
CA LYS A 30 -19.80 -20.35 12.69
C LYS A 30 -19.85 -21.27 11.44
N ASN A 31 -19.30 -20.83 10.30
CA ASN A 31 -19.24 -21.59 9.06
C ASN A 31 -17.81 -22.03 8.73
N ASN A 32 -17.44 -23.23 9.18
CA ASN A 32 -16.10 -23.81 8.99
C ASN A 32 -15.63 -23.86 7.54
N LYS A 33 -16.54 -24.17 6.60
CA LYS A 33 -16.18 -24.24 5.17
C LYS A 33 -15.78 -22.86 4.65
N LEU A 34 -16.60 -21.85 4.95
CA LEU A 34 -16.35 -20.47 4.55
C LEU A 34 -15.07 -19.92 5.19
N MET A 35 -14.83 -20.21 6.48
CA MET A 35 -13.59 -19.84 7.17
C MET A 35 -12.34 -20.38 6.45
N VAL A 36 -12.35 -21.66 6.06
CA VAL A 36 -11.23 -22.29 5.37
C VAL A 36 -11.02 -21.69 3.98
N GLU A 37 -12.09 -21.45 3.23
CA GLU A 37 -12.01 -20.86 1.89
C GLU A 37 -11.44 -19.44 1.94
N LEU A 38 -11.99 -18.59 2.80
CA LEU A 38 -11.54 -17.21 2.99
C LEU A 38 -10.10 -17.14 3.52
N SER A 39 -9.71 -18.02 4.44
CA SER A 39 -8.34 -18.07 4.96
C SER A 39 -7.32 -18.44 3.88
N LYS A 40 -7.67 -19.38 3.01
CA LYS A 40 -6.83 -19.76 1.85
C LYS A 40 -6.70 -18.62 0.86
N GLU A 41 -7.80 -17.94 0.56
CA GLU A 41 -7.78 -16.78 -0.34
C GLU A 41 -6.96 -15.64 0.24
N LEU A 42 -7.14 -15.32 1.53
CA LEU A 42 -6.36 -14.31 2.24
C LEU A 42 -4.86 -14.63 2.18
N SER A 43 -4.46 -15.85 2.49
CA SER A 43 -3.06 -16.29 2.44
C SER A 43 -2.48 -16.20 1.02
N ARG A 44 -3.28 -16.49 -0.01
CA ARG A 44 -2.84 -16.41 -1.41
C ARG A 44 -2.56 -14.97 -1.84
N ILE A 45 -3.37 -14.01 -1.41
CA ILE A 45 -3.24 -12.60 -1.84
C ILE A 45 -2.32 -11.77 -0.93
N GLU A 46 -2.13 -12.18 0.34
CA GLU A 46 -1.25 -11.54 1.32
C GLU A 46 0.14 -11.16 0.77
N PRO A 47 0.92 -12.05 0.13
CA PRO A 47 2.26 -11.70 -0.36
C PRO A 47 2.23 -10.58 -1.40
N VAL A 48 1.21 -10.55 -2.26
CA VAL A 48 1.04 -9.49 -3.27
C VAL A 48 0.74 -8.15 -2.61
N VAL A 49 -0.11 -8.16 -1.58
CA VAL A 49 -0.46 -6.95 -0.83
C VAL A 49 0.76 -6.40 -0.08
N LYS A 50 1.52 -7.25 0.62
CA LYS A 50 2.74 -6.84 1.34
C LYS A 50 3.75 -6.15 0.41
N LEU A 51 4.05 -6.77 -0.74
CA LEU A 51 4.95 -6.19 -1.74
C LEU A 51 4.42 -4.85 -2.28
N PHE A 52 3.11 -4.72 -2.47
CA PHE A 52 2.51 -3.48 -2.94
C PHE A 52 2.57 -2.35 -1.90
N GLU A 53 2.44 -2.68 -0.62
CA GLU A 53 2.59 -1.72 0.49
C GLU A 53 4.02 -1.24 0.64
N GLU A 54 5.00 -2.14 0.53
CA GLU A 54 6.42 -1.80 0.49
C GLU A 54 6.73 -0.87 -0.68
N TYR A 55 6.26 -1.20 -1.87
CA TYR A 55 6.39 -0.35 -3.06
C TYR A 55 5.80 1.04 -2.81
N SER A 56 4.60 1.12 -2.24
CA SER A 56 3.91 2.38 -1.95
C SER A 56 4.72 3.24 -0.97
N THR A 57 5.30 2.61 0.05
CA THR A 57 6.18 3.25 1.03
C THR A 57 7.44 3.80 0.37
N LEU A 58 8.08 3.02 -0.49
CA LEU A 58 9.29 3.45 -1.22
C LEU A 58 9.01 4.64 -2.14
N ILE A 59 7.88 4.64 -2.85
CA ILE A 59 7.47 5.77 -3.69
C ILE A 59 7.21 7.02 -2.86
N MET A 60 6.56 6.89 -1.70
CA MET A 60 6.33 8.01 -0.79
C MET A 60 7.65 8.57 -0.27
N LYS A 61 8.57 7.72 0.18
CA LYS A 61 9.93 8.12 0.62
C LYS A 61 10.68 8.86 -0.49
N LYS A 62 10.66 8.33 -1.71
CA LYS A 62 11.27 8.98 -2.88
C LYS A 62 10.73 10.39 -3.10
N ARG A 63 9.40 10.57 -3.04
CA ARG A 63 8.76 11.88 -3.20
C ARG A 63 9.17 12.85 -2.09
N MET A 64 9.19 12.40 -0.84
CA MET A 64 9.61 13.24 0.29
C MET A 64 11.08 13.69 0.17
N LEU A 65 11.96 12.79 -0.27
CA LEU A 65 13.37 13.13 -0.51
C LEU A 65 13.51 14.18 -1.63
N GLN A 66 12.75 14.04 -2.72
CA GLN A 66 12.74 15.04 -3.80
C GLN A 66 12.29 16.42 -3.30
N ILE A 67 11.22 16.48 -2.51
CA ILE A 67 10.74 17.74 -1.91
C ILE A 67 11.80 18.35 -0.98
N SER A 68 12.45 17.53 -0.16
CA SER A 68 13.53 17.97 0.74
C SER A 68 14.71 18.56 -0.03
N LEU A 69 15.13 17.90 -1.12
CA LEU A 69 16.18 18.39 -2.00
C LEU A 69 15.80 19.73 -2.65
N MET A 70 14.57 19.85 -3.17
CA MET A 70 14.09 21.11 -3.75
C MET A 70 14.11 22.26 -2.75
N LYS A 71 13.69 22.02 -1.51
CA LYS A 71 13.76 23.02 -0.42
C LYS A 71 15.20 23.45 -0.13
N LYS A 72 16.12 22.48 -0.03
CA LYS A 72 17.56 22.78 0.18
C LYS A 72 18.13 23.63 -0.97
N MET A 73 17.80 23.31 -2.22
CA MET A 73 18.23 24.08 -3.38
C MET A 73 17.67 25.51 -3.37
N MET A 74 16.40 25.69 -2.98
CA MET A 74 15.78 27.01 -2.87
C MET A 74 16.46 27.88 -1.81
N ASN A 75 16.72 27.31 -0.62
CA ASN A 75 17.43 27.99 0.46
C ASN A 75 18.85 28.38 0.04
N PHE A 76 19.55 27.49 -0.67
CA PHE A 76 20.90 27.78 -1.18
C PHE A 76 20.89 28.90 -2.22
N LYS A 77 19.94 28.91 -3.16
CA LYS A 77 19.77 30.01 -4.12
C LYS A 77 19.48 31.34 -3.42
N HIS A 78 18.67 31.33 -2.37
CA HIS A 78 18.38 32.53 -1.57
C HIS A 78 19.62 33.05 -0.85
N TRP A 79 20.42 32.15 -0.28
CA TRP A 79 21.70 32.49 0.35
C TRP A 79 22.68 33.12 -0.65
N LEU A 80 22.80 32.55 -1.86
CA LEU A 80 23.64 33.12 -2.92
C LEU A 80 23.21 34.53 -3.35
N LYS A 81 21.91 34.85 -3.32
CA LYS A 81 21.39 36.20 -3.64
C LYS A 81 21.63 37.23 -2.55
N LYS A 82 21.93 36.80 -1.32
CA LYS A 82 22.16 37.67 -0.16
C LYS A 82 23.65 37.96 0.08
N LYS A 83 24.54 37.42 -0.75
CA LYS A 83 25.99 37.60 -0.71
C LYS A 83 26.43 38.39 -1.93
#